data_AF-X1I5M7-F1
#
_entry.id   AF-X1I5M7-F1
#
_cell.length_a   1.000
_cell.length_b   1.000
_cell.length_c   1.000
_cell.angle_alpha   90.00
_cell.angle_beta   90.00
_cell.angle_gamma   90.00
#
_symmetry.space_group_name_H-M   'P 1'
#
loop_
_entity.id
_entity.type
_entity.pdbx_description
1 polymer ?
#
loop_
_entity_poly.entity_id
_entity_poly.type
_entity_poly.pdbx_seq_one_letter_code
_entity_poly.pdbx_strand_id
1 'polypeptide(L)'
;MALLIMFVAGIIGANREKEIFTTEVEKYVPDGCGLTPLNVNTFAVFSFQSPDVVSYYLTGIQTKGYGGAMELAIMVDTSGGVIGLNVLSHKETPSYMNRISKKNLKKDLIGKTYSDSLTEGIDIDAVTGATYSSRAIIKAARIGCRIIAR
;
A
#
# COMPACT_ATOMS: atom_id res chain seq x y z
N MET A 1 -9.59 -11.91 -30.56
CA MET A 1 -9.48 -12.37 -29.16
C MET A 1 -8.89 -11.22 -28.36
N ALA A 2 -9.46 -10.93 -27.20
CA ALA A 2 -9.66 -9.58 -26.64
C ALA A 2 -8.40 -8.71 -26.45
N LEU A 3 -8.45 -7.51 -27.03
CA LEU A 3 -7.63 -6.38 -26.63
C LEU A 3 -8.34 -5.71 -25.43
N LEU A 4 -8.21 -6.29 -24.24
CA LEU A 4 -8.76 -5.67 -23.02
C LEU A 4 -7.78 -4.60 -22.53
N ILE A 5 -7.81 -3.45 -23.20
CA ILE A 5 -7.22 -2.23 -22.66
C ILE A 5 -8.22 -1.66 -21.66
N MET A 6 -8.04 -1.94 -20.36
CA MET A 6 -8.71 -1.18 -19.32
C MET A 6 -7.99 0.16 -19.13
N PHE A 7 -8.35 1.13 -19.96
CA PHE A 7 -8.17 2.54 -19.59
C PHE A 7 -9.06 2.81 -18.37
N VAL A 8 -8.49 3.38 -17.31
CA VAL A 8 -9.23 3.98 -16.20
C VAL A 8 -9.92 5.25 -16.69
N ALA A 9 -10.85 5.13 -17.65
CA ALA A 9 -11.63 6.25 -18.18
C ALA A 9 -13.00 6.38 -17.50
N GLY A 10 -13.46 5.34 -16.80
CA GLY A 10 -14.81 5.25 -16.25
C GLY A 10 -15.04 5.92 -14.88
N ILE A 11 -13.99 6.40 -14.20
CA ILE A 11 -14.11 7.16 -12.92
C ILE A 11 -13.58 8.60 -13.07
N ILE A 12 -13.39 9.09 -14.30
CA ILE A 12 -12.83 10.44 -14.60
C ILE A 12 -13.81 11.60 -14.26
N GLY A 13 -15.00 11.31 -13.73
CA GLY A 13 -16.07 12.31 -13.65
C GLY A 13 -16.18 13.20 -12.40
N ALA A 14 -15.44 13.01 -11.30
CA ALA A 14 -15.85 13.70 -10.06
C ALA A 14 -14.81 14.15 -9.03
N ASN A 15 -13.53 13.72 -9.02
CA ASN A 15 -12.62 14.14 -7.94
C ASN A 15 -11.14 14.15 -8.35
N ARG A 16 -10.56 15.35 -8.43
CA ARG A 16 -9.14 15.60 -8.77
C ARG A 16 -8.14 14.90 -7.81
N GLU A 17 -8.53 14.68 -6.56
CA GLU A 17 -7.72 13.92 -5.58
C GLU A 17 -7.65 12.42 -5.92
N LYS A 18 -8.72 11.83 -6.45
CA LYS A 18 -8.75 10.41 -6.85
C LYS A 18 -7.88 10.14 -8.07
N GLU A 19 -7.82 11.11 -8.99
CA GLU A 19 -6.99 11.03 -10.20
C GLU A 19 -5.49 11.06 -9.86
N ILE A 20 -5.08 11.97 -8.95
CA ILE A 20 -3.69 12.04 -8.46
C ILE A 20 -3.32 10.75 -7.73
N PHE A 21 -4.18 10.28 -6.84
CA PHE A 21 -3.93 9.05 -6.10
C PHE A 21 -3.83 7.82 -7.01
N THR A 22 -4.71 7.70 -8.00
CA THR A 22 -4.65 6.60 -8.98
C THR A 22 -3.35 6.66 -9.78
N THR A 23 -2.95 7.85 -10.26
CA THR A 23 -1.69 8.06 -10.99
C THR A 23 -0.46 7.73 -10.14
N GLU A 24 -0.46 8.08 -8.86
CA GLU A 24 0.67 7.77 -7.98
C GLU A 24 0.72 6.27 -7.63
N VAL A 25 -0.43 5.63 -7.45
CA VAL A 25 -0.54 4.20 -7.15
C VAL A 25 -0.15 3.34 -8.35
N GLU A 26 -0.47 3.78 -9.58
CA GLU A 26 -0.08 3.12 -10.84
C GLU A 26 1.44 2.93 -10.97
N LYS A 27 2.25 3.85 -10.45
CA LYS A 27 3.73 3.73 -10.47
C LYS A 27 4.26 2.54 -9.68
N TYR A 28 3.43 1.97 -8.81
CA TYR A 28 3.80 0.83 -7.97
C TYR A 28 3.21 -0.50 -8.47
N VAL A 29 2.51 -0.48 -9.60
CA VAL A 29 2.05 -1.71 -10.27
C VAL A 29 3.23 -2.34 -11.01
N PRO A 30 3.47 -3.66 -10.87
CA PRO A 30 4.57 -4.32 -11.57
C PRO A 30 4.37 -4.26 -13.09
N ASP A 31 5.48 -4.24 -13.84
CA ASP A 31 5.43 -4.29 -15.30
C ASP A 31 4.65 -5.53 -15.80
N GLY A 32 3.85 -5.34 -16.85
CA GLY A 32 3.01 -6.40 -17.39
C GLY A 32 1.77 -6.72 -16.56
N CYS A 33 1.42 -5.86 -15.59
CA CYS A 33 0.18 -5.94 -14.83
C CYS A 33 -0.75 -4.75 -15.12
N GLY A 34 -2.06 -5.00 -15.01
CA GLY A 34 -3.11 -3.98 -15.02
C GLY A 34 -3.78 -3.85 -13.67
N LEU A 35 -4.59 -2.81 -13.51
CA LEU A 35 -5.37 -2.56 -12.30
C LEU A 35 -6.87 -2.37 -12.61
N THR A 36 -7.71 -2.81 -11.68
CA THR A 36 -9.17 -2.57 -11.68
C THR A 36 -9.59 -2.04 -10.33
N PRO A 37 -10.32 -0.90 -10.26
CA PRO A 37 -10.83 -0.40 -8.99
C PRO A 37 -11.87 -1.36 -8.41
N LEU A 38 -11.68 -1.77 -7.16
CA LEU A 38 -12.68 -2.52 -6.38
C LEU A 38 -13.50 -1.58 -5.50
N ASN A 39 -12.85 -0.55 -4.96
CA ASN A 39 -13.49 0.53 -4.22
C ASN A 39 -12.65 1.81 -4.34
N VAL A 40 -13.03 2.85 -3.59
CA VAL A 40 -12.41 4.18 -3.69
C VAL A 40 -10.89 4.15 -3.50
N ASN A 41 -10.38 3.26 -2.65
CA ASN A 41 -8.97 3.25 -2.26
C ASN A 41 -8.25 1.92 -2.56
N THR A 42 -8.95 0.92 -3.09
CA THR A 42 -8.43 -0.44 -3.31
C THR A 42 -8.63 -0.87 -4.74
N PHE A 43 -7.57 -1.40 -5.33
CA PHE A 43 -7.50 -1.88 -6.70
C PHE A 43 -7.09 -3.35 -6.70
N ALA A 44 -7.76 -4.16 -7.52
CA ALA A 44 -7.25 -5.47 -7.92
C ALA A 44 -6.16 -5.28 -8.96
N VAL A 45 -5.06 -6.02 -8.83
CA VAL A 45 -3.96 -6.05 -9.79
C VAL A 45 -3.93 -7.43 -10.44
N PHE A 46 -3.88 -7.47 -11.77
CA PHE A 46 -3.88 -8.70 -12.56
C PHE A 46 -2.72 -8.69 -13.55
N SER A 47 -2.17 -9.86 -13.88
CA SER A 47 -1.19 -9.98 -14.96
C SER A 47 -1.87 -9.92 -16.32
N PHE A 48 -1.26 -9.25 -17.31
CA PHE A 48 -1.75 -9.28 -18.69
C PHE A 48 -1.72 -10.69 -19.31
N GLN A 49 -0.92 -11.61 -18.76
CA GLN A 49 -0.93 -13.02 -19.17
C GLN A 49 -2.14 -13.79 -18.64
N SER A 50 -2.78 -13.30 -17.59
CA SER A 50 -3.93 -13.95 -16.93
C SER A 50 -4.90 -12.88 -16.41
N PRO A 51 -5.57 -12.15 -17.31
CA PRO A 51 -6.37 -10.97 -16.96
C PRO A 51 -7.60 -11.30 -16.09
N ASP A 52 -8.08 -12.55 -16.14
CA ASP A 52 -9.20 -13.03 -15.34
C ASP A 52 -8.80 -13.45 -13.91
N VAL A 53 -7.50 -13.41 -13.59
CA VAL A 53 -6.97 -13.83 -12.28
C VAL A 53 -6.41 -12.61 -11.56
N VAL A 54 -6.97 -12.30 -10.40
CA VAL A 54 -6.39 -11.30 -9.49
C VAL A 54 -5.12 -11.88 -8.89
N SER A 55 -4.00 -11.21 -9.15
CA SER A 55 -2.70 -11.57 -8.60
C SER A 55 -2.49 -10.92 -7.24
N TYR A 56 -2.82 -9.63 -7.11
CA TYR A 56 -2.57 -8.84 -5.92
C TYR A 56 -3.69 -7.82 -5.68
N TYR A 57 -3.67 -7.21 -4.51
CA TYR A 57 -4.48 -6.05 -4.19
C TYR A 57 -3.58 -4.89 -3.79
N LEU A 58 -3.88 -3.71 -4.33
CA LEU A 58 -3.16 -2.49 -4.05
C LEU A 58 -4.13 -1.51 -3.39
N THR A 59 -3.86 -1.18 -2.13
CA THR A 59 -4.69 -0.28 -1.34
C THR A 59 -3.88 0.91 -0.89
N GLY A 60 -4.36 2.13 -1.15
CA GLY A 60 -3.79 3.29 -0.48
C GLY A 60 -4.53 3.64 0.81
N ILE A 61 -3.74 3.94 1.82
CA ILE A 61 -4.14 4.02 3.22
C ILE A 61 -3.58 5.31 3.78
N GLN A 62 -4.46 6.08 4.42
CA GLN A 62 -4.06 7.26 5.17
C GLN A 62 -3.88 6.91 6.64
N THR A 63 -2.75 7.30 7.21
CA THR A 63 -2.43 7.17 8.62
C THR A 63 -1.89 8.50 9.17
N LYS A 64 -1.64 8.57 10.47
CA LYS A 64 -1.07 9.77 11.12
C LYS A 64 0.27 9.41 11.73
N GLY A 65 1.33 10.01 11.21
CA GLY A 65 2.69 9.99 11.76
C GLY A 65 2.94 11.15 12.72
N TYR A 66 4.22 11.45 12.97
CA TYR A 66 4.63 12.57 13.82
C TYR A 66 4.35 13.93 13.17
N GLY A 67 4.73 14.08 11.90
CA GLY A 67 4.58 15.31 11.12
C GLY A 67 3.15 15.54 10.59
N GLY A 68 2.24 14.59 10.79
CA GLY A 68 0.83 14.71 10.41
C GLY A 68 0.34 13.52 9.58
N ALA A 69 -0.54 13.80 8.61
CA ALA A 69 -1.06 12.75 7.74
C ALA A 69 0.05 12.15 6.86
N MET A 70 -0.02 10.83 6.68
CA MET A 70 0.83 10.04 5.80
C MET A 70 -0.07 9.20 4.90
N GLU A 71 0.21 9.19 3.60
CA GLU A 71 -0.46 8.35 2.62
C GLU A 71 0.51 7.27 2.16
N LEU A 72 0.05 6.02 2.21
CA LEU A 72 0.86 4.86 1.87
C LEU A 72 0.09 3.97 0.91
N ALA A 73 0.76 3.42 -0.09
CA ALA A 73 0.26 2.32 -0.90
C ALA A 73 0.78 1.00 -0.32
N ILE A 74 -0.13 0.11 0.04
CA ILE A 74 0.17 -1.24 0.52
C ILE A 74 -0.29 -2.22 -0.55
N MET A 75 0.63 -3.07 -0.98
CA MET A 75 0.34 -4.18 -1.88
C MET A 75 0.32 -5.47 -1.08
N VAL A 76 -0.75 -6.24 -1.24
CA VAL A 76 -0.92 -7.54 -0.60
C VAL A 76 -1.24 -8.62 -1.63
N ASP A 77 -0.84 -9.84 -1.35
CA ASP A 77 -1.27 -11.01 -2.12
C ASP A 77 -2.74 -11.39 -1.82
N THR A 78 -3.25 -12.37 -2.55
CA THR A 78 -4.62 -12.87 -2.39
C THR A 78 -4.87 -13.58 -1.05
N SER A 79 -3.81 -13.94 -0.33
CA SER A 79 -3.87 -14.49 1.03
C SER A 79 -3.76 -13.40 2.11
N GLY A 80 -3.64 -12.13 1.72
CA GLY A 80 -3.49 -10.99 2.63
C GLY A 80 -2.07 -10.79 3.17
N GLY A 81 -1.06 -11.43 2.58
CA GLY A 81 0.36 -11.21 2.89
C GLY A 81 0.89 -9.92 2.26
N VAL A 82 1.62 -9.10 3.02
CA VAL A 82 2.24 -7.88 2.48
C VAL A 82 3.37 -8.23 1.53
N ILE A 83 3.30 -7.74 0.30
CA ILE A 83 4.35 -7.91 -0.70
C ILE A 83 4.98 -6.58 -1.13
N GLY A 84 4.34 -5.44 -0.80
CA GLY A 84 4.86 -4.12 -1.13
C GLY A 84 4.35 -3.04 -0.18
N LEU A 85 5.21 -2.05 0.09
CA LEU A 85 4.88 -0.87 0.89
C LEU A 85 5.60 0.37 0.37
N ASN A 86 4.81 1.36 0.00
CA ASN A 86 5.30 2.62 -0.55
C ASN A 86 4.65 3.80 0.17
N VAL A 87 5.45 4.83 0.46
CA VAL A 87 4.94 6.08 1.07
C VAL A 87 4.71 7.04 -0.09
N LEU A 88 3.47 7.43 -0.31
CA LEU A 88 3.04 8.31 -1.39
C LEU A 88 3.27 9.77 -1.02
N SER A 89 2.86 10.15 0.19
CA SER A 89 2.99 11.50 0.71
C SER A 89 3.16 11.50 2.23
N HIS A 90 3.94 12.44 2.77
CA HIS A 90 4.10 12.64 4.20
C HIS A 90 4.63 14.04 4.54
N LYS A 91 4.46 14.45 5.79
CA LYS A 91 5.06 15.67 6.37
C LYS A 91 6.10 15.38 7.45
N GLU A 92 6.58 14.14 7.51
CA GLU A 92 7.61 13.71 8.45
C GLU A 92 8.94 14.45 8.28
N THR A 93 9.67 14.62 9.37
CA THR A 93 11.04 15.13 9.33
C THR A 93 11.93 14.18 8.52
N PRO A 94 12.72 14.66 7.54
CA PRO A 94 13.53 13.79 6.68
C PRO A 94 14.47 12.86 7.44
N SER A 95 15.02 13.30 8.58
CA SER A 95 15.87 12.48 9.44
C SER A 95 15.15 11.26 10.02
N TYR A 96 13.83 11.33 10.25
CA TYR A 96 13.04 10.21 10.75
C TYR A 96 12.82 9.16 9.64
N MET A 97 12.44 9.59 8.45
CA MET A 97 12.28 8.69 7.30
C MET A 97 13.59 8.01 6.92
N ASN A 98 14.71 8.72 7.01
CA ASN A 98 16.04 8.14 6.82
C ASN A 98 16.36 7.06 7.86
N ARG A 99 16.01 7.26 9.13
CA ARG A 99 16.21 6.24 10.17
C ARG A 99 15.34 5.01 9.92
N ILE A 100 14.07 5.22 9.56
CA ILE A 100 13.13 4.12 9.25
C ILE A 100 13.65 3.30 8.06
N SER A 101 14.10 3.98 7.01
CA SER A 101 14.69 3.35 5.84
C SER A 101 15.95 2.55 6.21
N LYS A 102 16.86 3.13 6.99
CA LYS A 102 18.09 2.44 7.45
C LYS A 102 17.81 1.21 8.32
N LYS A 103 16.75 1.23 9.13
CA LYS A 103 16.34 0.06 9.92
C LYS A 103 15.67 -1.02 9.06
N ASN A 104 15.40 -0.74 7.79
CA ASN A 104 14.69 -1.63 6.87
C ASN A 104 13.31 -2.07 7.40
N LEU A 105 12.58 -1.18 8.08
CA LEU A 105 11.24 -1.48 8.62
C LEU A 105 10.29 -2.07 7.56
N LYS A 106 10.43 -1.63 6.30
CA LYS A 106 9.66 -2.19 5.18
C LYS A 106 9.91 -3.69 5.00
N LYS A 107 11.15 -4.14 5.12
CA LYS A 107 11.55 -5.55 4.98
C LYS A 107 10.93 -6.40 6.09
N ASP A 108 10.87 -5.87 7.31
CA ASP A 108 10.26 -6.56 8.46
C ASP A 108 8.73 -6.72 8.30
N LEU A 109 8.13 -5.91 7.45
CA LEU A 109 6.70 -5.96 7.12
C LEU A 109 6.39 -6.88 5.95
N ILE A 110 7.33 -7.13 5.02
CA ILE A 110 7.11 -8.04 3.89
C ILE A 110 6.90 -9.46 4.42
N GLY A 111 5.89 -10.14 3.89
CA GLY A 111 5.48 -11.50 4.27
C GLY A 111 4.61 -11.56 5.52
N LYS A 112 4.41 -10.45 6.24
CA LYS A 112 3.45 -10.40 7.34
C LYS A 112 2.02 -10.43 6.82
N THR A 113 1.13 -11.03 7.60
CA THR A 113 -0.28 -11.26 7.24
C THR A 113 -1.21 -10.69 8.31
N TYR A 114 -2.51 -10.79 8.08
CA TYR A 114 -3.54 -10.43 9.07
C TYR A 114 -3.51 -11.31 10.33
N SER A 115 -2.91 -12.50 10.25
CA SER A 115 -2.75 -13.44 11.35
C SER A 115 -1.59 -13.06 12.28
N ASP A 116 -0.65 -12.24 11.82
CA ASP A 116 0.36 -11.63 12.67
C ASP A 116 -0.28 -10.51 13.50
N SER A 117 0.20 -10.30 14.74
CA SER A 117 -0.35 -9.23 15.59
C SER A 117 -0.04 -7.85 15.02
N LEU A 118 1.03 -7.72 14.20
CA LEU A 118 1.52 -6.47 13.57
C LEU A 118 1.52 -5.32 14.59
N THR A 119 2.01 -5.64 15.78
CA THR A 119 2.00 -4.76 16.94
C THR A 119 3.42 -4.40 17.31
N GLU A 120 3.65 -3.12 17.57
CA GLU A 120 4.95 -2.61 17.99
C GLU A 120 5.43 -3.29 19.27
N GLY A 121 6.67 -3.77 19.25
CA GLY A 121 7.30 -4.43 20.40
C GLY A 121 6.82 -5.86 20.65
N ILE A 122 5.97 -6.40 19.76
CA ILE A 122 5.60 -7.83 19.75
C ILE A 122 6.19 -8.47 18.49
N ASP A 123 5.81 -7.98 17.31
CA ASP A 123 6.22 -8.58 16.03
C ASP A 123 7.21 -7.71 15.25
N ILE A 124 7.18 -6.39 15.50
CA ILE A 124 7.94 -5.40 14.73
C ILE A 124 8.39 -4.29 15.67
N ASP A 125 9.67 -3.96 15.63
CA ASP A 125 10.20 -2.89 16.45
C ASP A 125 10.09 -1.55 15.74
N ALA A 126 9.44 -0.58 16.38
CA ALA A 126 9.52 0.80 15.95
C ALA A 126 10.96 1.32 15.97
N VAL A 127 11.23 2.33 15.15
CA VAL A 127 12.56 2.91 15.03
C VAL A 127 12.74 3.96 16.11
N THR A 128 13.77 3.80 16.95
CA THR A 128 14.07 4.76 18.03
C THR A 128 14.26 6.17 17.47
N GLY A 129 13.56 7.14 18.08
CA GLY A 129 13.55 8.53 17.62
C GLY A 129 12.78 8.76 16.31
N ALA A 130 11.98 7.79 15.87
CA ALA A 130 11.01 7.89 14.77
C ALA A 130 9.77 7.00 15.06
N THR A 131 9.38 6.89 16.34
CA THR A 131 8.37 5.93 16.81
C THR A 131 6.99 6.17 16.21
N TYR A 132 6.47 7.40 16.24
CA TYR A 132 5.15 7.71 15.69
C TYR A 132 5.05 7.48 14.18
N SER A 133 6.08 7.86 13.44
CA SER A 133 6.19 7.62 11.99
C SER A 133 6.29 6.12 11.68
N SER A 134 7.01 5.36 12.50
CA SER A 134 7.09 3.89 12.40
C SER A 134 5.73 3.24 12.64
N ARG A 135 5.01 3.67 13.70
CA ARG A 135 3.65 3.21 14.01
C ARG A 135 2.68 3.46 12.87
N ALA A 136 2.79 4.61 12.20
CA ALA A 136 1.96 4.94 11.05
C ALA A 136 2.14 3.93 9.91
N ILE A 137 3.39 3.58 9.58
CA ILE A 137 3.73 2.59 8.56
C ILE A 137 3.24 1.19 8.96
N ILE A 138 3.52 0.74 10.19
CA ILE A 138 3.07 -0.57 10.71
C ILE A 138 1.54 -0.65 10.70
N LYS A 139 0.86 0.41 11.11
CA LYS A 139 -0.61 0.50 11.11
C LYS A 139 -1.16 0.39 9.69
N ALA A 140 -0.52 1.03 8.70
CA ALA A 140 -0.95 0.95 7.32
C ALA A 140 -0.86 -0.50 6.78
N ALA A 141 0.27 -1.17 7.00
CA ALA A 141 0.44 -2.58 6.62
C ALA A 141 -0.65 -3.47 7.25
N ARG A 142 -0.91 -3.30 8.56
CA ARG A 142 -1.96 -4.03 9.28
C ARG A 142 -3.35 -3.81 8.70
N ILE A 143 -3.67 -2.59 8.28
CA ILE A 143 -4.96 -2.29 7.63
C ILE A 143 -5.00 -2.97 6.26
N GLY A 144 -3.93 -2.88 5.46
CA GLY A 144 -3.84 -3.50 4.13
C GLY A 144 -4.14 -4.99 4.15
N CYS A 145 -3.48 -5.75 5.02
CA CYS A 145 -3.70 -7.20 5.16
C CYS A 145 -5.16 -7.55 5.47
N ARG A 146 -5.82 -6.76 6.31
CA ARG A 146 -7.19 -7.02 6.79
C ARG A 146 -8.27 -6.66 5.79
N ILE A 147 -7.98 -5.84 4.79
CA ILE A 147 -8.95 -5.47 3.76
C ILE A 147 -9.27 -6.69 2.87
N ILE A 148 -8.29 -7.58 2.68
CA ILE A 148 -8.42 -8.74 1.79
C ILE A 148 -8.80 -10.03 2.53
N ALA A 149 -8.43 -10.18 3.80
CA ALA A 149 -8.65 -11.38 4.61
C ALA A 149 -10.12 -11.63 5.05
N ARG A 150 -11.12 -11.19 4.27
CA ARG A 150 -12.54 -11.35 4.58
C ARG A 150 -13.13 -12.64 4.04
#